data_AF-A0A377NE26-F1
#
_entry.id   AF-A0A377NE26-F1
#
_cell.length_a   1.000
_cell.length_b   1.000
_cell.length_c   1.000
_cell.angle_alpha   90.00
_cell.angle_beta   90.00
_cell.angle_gamma   90.00
#
_symmetry.space_group_name_H-M   'P 1'
#
loop_
_entity.id
_entity.type
_entity.pdbx_description
1 polymer ?
#
loop_
_entity_poly.entity_id
_entity_poly.type
_entity_poly.pdbx_seq_one_letter_code
_entity_poly.pdbx_strand_id
1 'polypeptide(L)'
;MSGFNRLIKNSLSNIINGFSNVILGVVISPFLINTLSLHDFSIWSLVIQIGAFFTLLSFTCQISVARFVTLARAELNAKKELLVIKYGIYFSLACTLLSVIVLSYVYNNFFSLFNAIKIDESPYAPGVFLIISLSFVFGLIVSVYNGYFTGIERNEIPAIINLISRVFLVLEYVLQHRTL
;
A
#
# COMPACT_ATOMS: atom_id res chain seq x y z
N MET A 1 -7.75 18.91 -25.29
CA MET A 1 -8.04 19.42 -23.93
C MET A 1 -6.92 20.36 -23.53
N SER A 2 -7.22 21.53 -22.95
CA SER A 2 -6.18 22.44 -22.47
C SER A 2 -5.35 21.78 -21.36
N GLY A 3 -4.07 22.15 -21.23
CA GLY A 3 -3.19 21.63 -20.17
C GLY A 3 -3.77 21.84 -18.77
N PHE A 4 -4.52 22.93 -18.57
CA PHE A 4 -5.22 23.25 -17.33
C PHE A 4 -6.33 22.23 -16.98
N ASN A 5 -7.16 21.83 -17.97
CA ASN A 5 -8.20 20.82 -17.74
C ASN A 5 -7.60 19.44 -17.43
N ARG A 6 -6.42 19.12 -17.99
CA ARG A 6 -5.70 17.88 -17.68
C ARG A 6 -5.15 17.90 -16.24
N LEU A 7 -4.58 19.02 -15.81
CA LEU A 7 -4.12 19.24 -14.44
C LEU A 7 -5.26 19.09 -13.41
N ILE A 8 -6.40 19.75 -13.62
CA ILE A 8 -7.55 19.64 -12.71
C ILE A 8 -8.01 18.20 -12.58
N LYS A 9 -8.18 17.49 -13.70
CA LYS A 9 -8.63 16.08 -13.68
C LYS A 9 -7.67 15.20 -12.86
N ASN A 10 -6.37 15.35 -13.07
CA ASN A 10 -5.36 14.57 -12.38
C ASN A 10 -5.25 14.90 -10.88
N SER A 11 -5.31 16.18 -10.53
CA SER A 11 -5.34 16.61 -9.13
C SER A 11 -6.59 16.12 -8.41
N LEU A 12 -7.77 16.20 -9.03
CA LEU A 12 -9.01 15.70 -8.45
C LEU A 12 -8.95 14.18 -8.22
N SER A 13 -8.39 13.44 -9.18
CA SER A 13 -8.20 11.98 -9.07
C SER A 13 -7.27 11.62 -7.90
N ASN A 14 -6.22 12.42 -7.67
CA ASN A 14 -5.34 12.24 -6.52
C ASN A 14 -6.01 12.58 -5.19
N ILE A 15 -6.85 13.63 -5.14
CA ILE A 15 -7.62 13.98 -3.94
C ILE A 15 -8.62 12.86 -3.60
N ILE A 16 -9.36 12.35 -4.58
CA ILE A 16 -10.30 11.23 -4.40
C ILE A 16 -9.56 10.00 -3.87
N ASN A 17 -8.41 9.66 -4.46
CA ASN A 17 -7.54 8.59 -3.98
C ASN A 17 -7.11 8.79 -2.52
N GLY A 18 -6.68 10.00 -2.16
CA GLY A 18 -6.26 10.35 -0.80
C GLY A 18 -7.40 10.25 0.21
N PHE A 19 -8.56 10.82 -0.10
CA PHE A 19 -9.74 10.79 0.77
C PHE A 19 -10.26 9.37 1.03
N SER A 20 -10.15 8.50 0.03
CA SER A 20 -10.62 7.12 0.17
C SER A 20 -9.82 6.34 1.23
N ASN A 21 -8.56 6.72 1.51
CA ASN A 21 -7.75 6.18 2.61
C ASN A 21 -8.21 6.66 3.98
N VAL A 22 -8.61 7.94 4.08
CA VAL A 22 -9.06 8.54 5.33
C VAL A 22 -10.38 7.93 5.78
N ILE A 23 -11.32 7.70 4.86
CA ILE A 23 -12.64 7.11 5.17
C ILE A 23 -12.48 5.73 5.82
N LEU A 24 -11.57 4.88 5.32
CA LEU A 24 -11.32 3.58 5.91
C LEU A 24 -10.72 3.70 7.32
N GLY A 25 -9.76 4.59 7.53
CA GLY A 25 -9.16 4.79 8.85
C GLY A 25 -10.18 5.24 9.91
N VAL A 26 -11.08 6.15 9.54
CA VAL A 26 -12.11 6.69 10.44
C VAL A 26 -13.20 5.66 10.76
N VAL A 27 -13.55 4.77 9.82
CA VAL A 27 -14.58 3.74 10.03
C VAL A 27 -14.03 2.50 10.74
N ILE A 28 -12.82 2.06 10.38
CA ILE A 28 -12.23 0.82 10.88
C ILE A 28 -11.75 0.99 12.33
N SER A 29 -11.15 2.12 12.71
CA SER A 29 -10.61 2.30 14.07
C SER A 29 -11.66 2.16 15.18
N PRO A 30 -12.83 2.84 15.13
CA PRO A 30 -13.88 2.64 16.15
C PRO A 30 -14.43 1.22 16.18
N PHE A 31 -14.53 0.56 15.02
CA PHE A 31 -14.99 -0.83 14.94
C PHE A 31 -14.01 -1.78 15.64
N LEU A 32 -12.71 -1.65 15.36
CA LEU A 32 -11.68 -2.52 15.93
C LEU A 32 -11.54 -2.32 17.45
N ILE A 33 -11.64 -1.09 17.94
CA ILE A 33 -11.56 -0.82 19.39
C ILE A 33 -12.73 -1.47 20.15
N ASN A 34 -13.91 -1.59 19.52
CA ASN A 34 -15.09 -2.19 20.15
C ASN A 34 -15.16 -3.72 19.98
N THR A 35 -14.36 -4.31 19.09
CA THR A 35 -14.44 -5.74 18.75
C THR A 35 -13.22 -6.55 19.16
N LEU A 36 -12.03 -5.94 19.16
CA LEU A 36 -10.79 -6.62 19.51
C LEU A 36 -10.47 -6.51 20.99
N SER A 37 -9.84 -7.56 21.52
CA SER A 37 -9.18 -7.48 22.82
C SER A 37 -8.00 -6.49 22.77
N LEU A 38 -7.55 -6.02 23.93
CA LEU A 38 -6.37 -5.13 24.01
C LEU A 38 -5.12 -5.76 23.36
N HIS A 39 -4.95 -7.08 23.48
CA HIS A 39 -3.83 -7.81 22.90
C HIS A 39 -3.93 -7.85 21.36
N ASP A 40 -5.11 -8.18 20.82
CA ASP A 40 -5.31 -8.23 19.38
C ASP A 40 -5.20 -6.84 18.74
N PHE A 41 -5.72 -5.81 19.41
CA PHE A 41 -5.58 -4.43 18.95
C PHE A 41 -4.11 -3.98 18.93
N SER A 42 -3.31 -4.41 19.91
CA SER A 42 -1.88 -4.11 19.96
C SER A 42 -1.13 -4.77 18.79
N ILE A 43 -1.46 -6.02 18.46
CA ILE A 43 -0.90 -6.73 17.30
C ILE A 43 -1.30 -5.99 16.01
N TRP A 44 -2.58 -5.63 15.85
CA TRP A 44 -3.05 -4.88 14.70
C TRP A 44 -2.33 -3.53 14.55
N SER A 45 -2.19 -2.76 15.63
CA SER A 45 -1.50 -1.47 15.63
C SER A 45 -0.04 -1.60 15.18
N LEU A 46 0.66 -2.63 15.69
CA LEU A 46 2.03 -2.94 15.32
C LEU A 46 2.15 -3.28 13.83
N VAL A 47 1.23 -4.07 13.30
CA VAL A 47 1.15 -4.42 11.88
C VAL A 47 0.97 -3.17 11.01
N ILE A 48 0.08 -2.25 11.38
CA ILE A 48 -0.14 -1.02 10.61
C ILE A 48 1.13 -0.15 10.58
N GLN A 49 1.84 -0.04 11.70
CA GLN A 49 3.10 0.71 11.76
C GLN A 49 4.17 0.10 10.85
N ILE A 50 4.28 -1.23 10.81
CA ILE A 50 5.21 -1.91 9.89
C ILE A 50 4.75 -1.78 8.43
N GLY A 51 3.45 -1.88 8.17
CA GLY A 51 2.86 -1.62 6.86
C GLY A 51 3.16 -0.22 6.34
N ALA A 52 3.21 0.78 7.23
CA ALA A 52 3.58 2.15 6.86
C ALA A 52 5.01 2.24 6.30
N PHE A 53 5.98 1.50 6.87
CA PHE A 53 7.34 1.46 6.34
C PHE A 53 7.41 0.88 4.91
N PHE A 54 6.72 -0.23 4.64
CA PHE A 54 6.66 -0.79 3.29
C PHE A 54 5.92 0.12 2.31
N THR A 55 4.90 0.83 2.79
CA THR A 55 4.17 1.82 2.00
C THR A 55 5.08 2.99 1.61
N LEU A 56 5.95 3.46 2.52
CA LEU A 56 6.94 4.50 2.20
C LEU A 56 7.94 4.06 1.12
N LEU A 57 8.41 2.81 1.19
CA LEU A 57 9.27 2.24 0.14
C LEU A 57 8.54 2.19 -1.21
N SER A 58 7.28 1.76 -1.21
CA SER A 58 6.42 1.72 -2.39
C SER A 58 6.22 3.11 -3.00
N PHE A 59 5.94 4.12 -2.17
CA PHE A 59 5.81 5.50 -2.63
C PHE A 59 7.11 6.04 -3.23
N THR A 60 8.26 5.73 -2.64
CA THR A 60 9.55 6.18 -3.15
C THR A 60 9.83 5.61 -4.53
N CYS A 61 9.52 4.32 -4.73
CA CYS A 61 9.62 3.68 -6.04
C CYS A 61 8.65 4.32 -7.06
N GLN A 62 7.38 4.49 -6.67
CA GLN A 62 6.36 5.12 -7.51
C GLN A 62 6.76 6.53 -7.98
N ILE A 63 7.19 7.40 -7.06
CA ILE A 63 7.59 8.79 -7.36
C ILE A 63 8.80 8.81 -8.30
N SER A 64 9.78 7.93 -8.05
CA SER A 64 10.99 7.84 -8.87
C SER A 64 10.66 7.41 -10.29
N VAL A 65 9.87 6.34 -10.45
CA VAL A 65 9.43 5.85 -11.77
C VAL A 65 8.61 6.92 -12.49
N ALA A 66 7.65 7.55 -11.82
CA ALA A 66 6.83 8.62 -12.41
C ALA A 66 7.70 9.75 -12.97
N ARG A 67 8.63 10.26 -12.16
CA ARG A 67 9.56 11.33 -12.58
C ARG A 67 10.37 10.93 -13.80
N PHE A 68 10.99 9.75 -13.79
CA PHE A 68 11.85 9.33 -14.90
C PHE A 68 11.07 8.98 -16.17
N VAL A 69 9.84 8.47 -16.04
CA VAL A 69 8.92 8.28 -17.18
C VAL A 69 8.54 9.63 -17.79
N THR A 70 8.17 10.63 -16.97
CA THR A 70 7.84 11.98 -17.45
C THR A 70 9.02 12.60 -18.19
N LEU A 71 10.25 12.47 -17.67
CA LEU A 71 11.46 12.97 -18.33
C LEU A 71 11.72 12.25 -19.66
N ALA A 72 11.61 10.92 -19.70
CA ALA A 72 11.80 10.15 -20.93
C ALA A 72 10.78 10.52 -22.01
N ARG A 73 9.53 10.79 -21.60
CA ARG A 73 8.46 11.27 -22.49
C ARG A 73 8.72 12.68 -23.02
N ALA A 74 9.19 13.59 -22.16
CA ALA A 74 9.56 14.95 -22.58
C ALA A 74 10.70 14.94 -23.61
N GLU A 75 11.61 13.96 -23.52
CA GLU A 75 12.70 13.74 -24.49
C GLU A 75 12.27 12.93 -25.73
N LEU A 76 10.99 12.52 -25.84
CA LEU A 76 10.48 11.64 -26.90
C LEU A 76 11.27 10.31 -27.05
N ASN A 77 11.87 9.84 -25.95
CA ASN A 77 12.76 8.69 -25.95
C ASN A 77 12.07 7.43 -25.39
N ALA A 78 11.40 6.69 -26.28
CA ALA A 78 10.70 5.46 -25.92
C ALA A 78 11.62 4.36 -25.35
N LYS A 79 12.90 4.33 -25.76
CA LYS A 79 13.88 3.38 -25.20
C LYS A 79 14.17 3.70 -23.73
N LYS A 80 14.29 4.98 -23.39
CA LYS A 80 14.49 5.44 -22.01
C LYS A 80 13.27 5.13 -21.14
N GLU A 81 12.05 5.32 -21.66
CA GLU A 81 10.81 4.93 -20.97
C GLU A 81 10.81 3.43 -20.61
N LEU A 82 11.16 2.57 -21.56
CA LEU A 82 11.24 1.12 -21.33
C LEU A 82 12.32 0.75 -20.29
N LEU A 83 13.48 1.41 -20.34
CA LEU A 83 14.55 1.20 -19.36
C LEU A 83 14.12 1.60 -17.95
N VAL A 84 13.41 2.72 -17.80
CA VAL A 84 12.89 3.16 -16.49
C VAL A 84 11.95 2.13 -15.90
N ILE A 85 11.04 1.57 -16.69
CA ILE A 85 10.14 0.50 -16.23
C ILE A 85 10.95 -0.75 -15.85
N LYS A 86 11.89 -1.17 -16.71
CA LYS A 86 12.73 -2.36 -16.46
C LYS A 86 13.52 -2.24 -15.15
N TYR A 87 14.22 -1.13 -14.95
CA TYR A 87 14.99 -0.90 -13.72
C TYR A 87 14.08 -0.67 -12.52
N GLY A 88 12.91 -0.04 -12.70
CA GLY A 88 11.88 0.07 -11.67
C GLY A 88 11.42 -1.31 -11.18
N ILE A 89 11.15 -2.25 -12.09
CA ILE A 89 10.79 -3.63 -11.74
C ILE A 89 11.93 -4.32 -10.99
N TYR A 90 13.17 -4.24 -11.47
CA TYR A 90 14.31 -4.84 -10.77
C TYR A 90 14.52 -4.28 -9.37
N PHE A 91 14.43 -2.96 -9.22
CA PHE A 91 14.52 -2.31 -7.91
C PHE A 91 13.38 -2.75 -6.99
N SER A 92 12.13 -2.75 -7.51
CA SER A 92 10.97 -3.21 -6.76
C SER A 92 11.09 -4.67 -6.32
N LEU A 93 11.59 -5.56 -7.19
CA LEU A 93 11.82 -6.97 -6.85
C LEU A 93 12.91 -7.11 -5.78
N ALA A 94 14.00 -6.34 -5.88
CA ALA A 94 15.04 -6.33 -4.86
C ALA A 94 14.48 -5.86 -3.49
N CYS A 95 13.69 -4.79 -3.46
CA CYS A 95 13.02 -4.32 -2.24
C CYS A 95 12.01 -5.35 -1.71
N THR A 96 11.30 -6.04 -2.60
CA THR A 96 10.35 -7.11 -2.23
C THR A 96 11.07 -8.26 -1.56
N LEU A 97 12.17 -8.75 -2.16
CA LEU A 97 13.00 -9.81 -1.60
C LEU A 97 13.59 -9.42 -0.24
N LEU A 98 14.12 -8.20 -0.14
CA LEU A 98 14.62 -7.66 1.12
C LEU A 98 13.51 -7.63 2.20
N SER A 99 12.31 -7.19 1.82
CA SER A 99 11.17 -7.13 2.74
C SER A 99 10.76 -8.53 3.23
N VAL A 100 10.75 -9.53 2.34
CA VAL A 100 10.44 -10.92 2.70
C VAL A 100 11.51 -11.50 3.65
N ILE A 101 12.79 -11.20 3.41
CA ILE A 101 13.88 -11.63 4.30
C ILE A 101 13.71 -11.00 5.69
N VAL A 102 13.45 -9.70 5.76
CA VAL A 102 13.23 -8.97 7.02
C VAL A 102 12.01 -9.54 7.76
N LEU A 103 10.89 -9.74 7.07
CA LEU A 103 9.69 -10.32 7.66
C LEU A 103 9.90 -11.75 8.16
N SER A 104 10.66 -12.56 7.42
CA SER A 104 11.02 -13.91 7.85
C SER A 104 11.88 -13.89 9.10
N TYR A 105 12.84 -12.96 9.19
CA TYR A 105 13.65 -12.78 10.41
C TYR A 105 12.79 -12.35 11.60
N VAL A 106 11.88 -11.39 11.40
CA VAL A 106 10.97 -10.91 12.45
C VAL A 106 10.02 -12.02 12.90
N TYR A 107 9.48 -12.82 11.98
CA TYR A 107 8.60 -13.94 12.30
C TYR A 107 9.27 -14.96 13.25
N ASN A 108 10.50 -15.36 12.93
CA ASN A 108 11.25 -16.34 13.73
C ASN A 108 11.67 -15.77 15.10
N ASN A 109 11.77 -14.46 15.24
CA ASN A 109 12.20 -13.79 16.47
C ASN A 109 11.08 -12.94 17.11
N PHE A 110 9.82 -13.17 16.74
CA PHE A 110 8.72 -12.24 17.01
C PHE A 110 8.58 -11.91 18.49
N PHE A 111 8.46 -12.94 19.34
CA PHE A 111 8.27 -12.74 20.78
C PHE A 111 9.50 -12.17 21.49
N SER A 112 10.70 -12.30 20.91
CA SER A 112 11.94 -11.69 21.42
C SER A 112 12.05 -10.22 21.05
N LEU A 113 11.61 -9.86 19.84
CA LEU A 113 11.56 -8.47 19.37
C LEU A 113 10.41 -7.69 20.03
N PHE A 114 9.30 -8.36 20.32
CA PHE A 114 8.09 -7.78 20.87
C PHE A 114 7.73 -8.41 22.21
N ASN A 115 8.62 -8.29 23.20
CA ASN A 115 8.48 -8.87 24.55
C ASN A 115 7.19 -8.46 25.29
N ALA A 116 6.54 -7.36 24.89
CA ALA A 116 5.26 -6.92 25.43
C ALA A 116 4.10 -7.86 25.05
N ILE A 117 4.24 -8.63 23.96
CA ILE A 117 3.27 -9.62 23.51
C ILE A 117 3.76 -10.98 24.00
N LYS A 118 3.02 -11.63 24.88
CA LYS A 118 3.40 -12.94 25.41
C LYS A 118 2.86 -14.07 24.56
N ILE A 119 3.64 -15.13 24.43
CA ILE A 119 3.25 -16.33 23.66
C ILE A 119 2.00 -17.00 24.22
N ASP A 120 1.81 -16.95 25.54
CA ASP A 120 0.67 -17.56 26.23
C ASP A 120 -0.66 -16.82 25.95
N GLU A 121 -0.58 -15.52 25.67
CA GLU A 121 -1.74 -14.65 25.44
C GLU A 121 -2.14 -14.61 23.96
N SER A 122 -1.16 -14.72 23.04
CA SER A 122 -1.41 -14.59 21.60
C SER A 122 -0.43 -15.40 20.75
N PRO A 123 -0.52 -16.75 20.75
CA PRO A 123 0.41 -17.62 20.00
C PRO A 123 0.31 -17.44 18.49
N TYR A 124 -0.81 -16.93 17.98
CA TYR A 124 -1.06 -16.65 16.56
C TYR A 124 -0.49 -15.31 16.08
N ALA A 125 0.03 -14.46 16.98
CA ALA A 125 0.50 -13.11 16.65
C ALA A 125 1.55 -13.06 15.53
N PRO A 126 2.59 -13.94 15.49
CA PRO A 126 3.58 -13.91 14.41
C PRO A 126 2.96 -14.21 13.03
N GLY A 127 1.98 -15.13 12.98
CA GLY A 127 1.30 -15.52 11.74
C GLY A 127 0.43 -14.39 11.19
N VAL A 128 -0.39 -13.79 12.04
CA VAL A 128 -1.22 -12.62 11.69
C VAL A 128 -0.32 -11.46 11.23
N PHE A 129 0.76 -11.21 11.98
CA PHE A 129 1.73 -10.19 11.64
C PHE A 129 2.33 -10.39 10.24
N LEU A 130 2.77 -11.61 9.92
CA LEU A 130 3.38 -11.93 8.64
C LEU A 130 2.39 -11.83 7.48
N ILE A 131 1.18 -12.37 7.64
CA ILE A 131 0.14 -12.36 6.59
C ILE A 131 -0.21 -10.93 6.21
N ILE A 132 -0.51 -10.09 7.20
CA ILE A 132 -0.92 -8.71 6.92
C ILE A 132 0.29 -7.87 6.45
N SER A 133 1.48 -8.06 7.00
CA SER A 133 2.68 -7.35 6.53
C SER A 133 3.01 -7.69 5.06
N LEU A 134 2.81 -8.93 4.64
CA LEU A 134 2.98 -9.34 3.24
C LEU A 134 2.01 -8.61 2.29
N SER A 135 0.79 -8.28 2.72
CA SER A 135 -0.13 -7.52 1.86
C SER A 135 0.42 -6.13 1.50
N PHE A 136 1.18 -5.50 2.40
CA PHE A 136 1.87 -4.23 2.09
C PHE A 136 3.06 -4.44 1.16
N VAL A 137 3.78 -5.55 1.29
CA VAL A 137 4.90 -5.91 0.39
C VAL A 137 4.42 -6.12 -1.04
N PHE A 138 3.23 -6.67 -1.26
CA PHE A 138 2.62 -6.72 -2.60
C PHE A 138 2.46 -5.33 -3.23
N GLY A 139 2.24 -4.30 -2.42
CA GLY A 139 2.20 -2.90 -2.85
C GLY A 139 3.48 -2.43 -3.54
N LEU A 140 4.64 -2.98 -3.17
CA LEU A 140 5.93 -2.65 -3.82
C LEU A 140 5.90 -3.05 -5.29
N ILE A 141 5.48 -4.28 -5.61
CA ILE A 141 5.42 -4.79 -6.98
C ILE A 141 4.51 -3.90 -7.85
N VAL A 142 3.37 -3.48 -7.29
CA VAL A 142 2.39 -2.64 -7.99
C VAL A 142 2.88 -1.19 -8.13
N SER A 143 3.76 -0.72 -7.25
CA SER A 143 4.21 0.68 -7.19
C SER A 143 4.86 1.17 -8.50
N VAL A 144 5.55 0.29 -9.23
CA VAL A 144 6.18 0.62 -10.52
C VAL A 144 5.12 0.97 -11.57
N TYR A 145 4.04 0.19 -11.63
CA TYR A 145 2.94 0.43 -12.57
C TYR A 145 2.17 1.70 -12.20
N ASN A 146 1.91 1.92 -10.91
CA ASN A 146 1.34 3.18 -10.44
C ASN A 146 2.22 4.37 -10.81
N GLY A 147 3.54 4.23 -10.69
CA GLY A 147 4.52 5.25 -11.08
C GLY A 147 4.48 5.51 -12.58
N TYR A 148 4.39 4.45 -13.39
CA TYR A 148 4.26 4.56 -14.83
C TYR A 148 3.01 5.35 -15.24
N PHE A 149 1.83 4.96 -14.75
CA PHE A 149 0.57 5.66 -15.04
C PHE A 149 0.59 7.11 -14.58
N THR A 150 1.23 7.36 -13.43
CA THR A 150 1.43 8.72 -12.92
C THR A 150 2.31 9.53 -13.85
N GLY A 151 3.43 8.96 -14.31
CA GLY A 151 4.40 9.63 -15.18
C GLY A 151 3.87 9.96 -16.57
N ILE A 152 2.94 9.17 -17.10
CA ILE A 152 2.23 9.47 -18.36
C ILE A 152 0.97 10.33 -18.17
N GLU A 153 0.75 10.84 -16.95
CA GLU A 153 -0.39 11.68 -16.58
C GLU A 153 -1.77 11.02 -16.76
N ARG A 154 -1.83 9.70 -16.57
CA ARG A 154 -3.07 8.91 -16.55
C ARG A 154 -3.46 8.51 -15.13
N ASN A 155 -3.58 9.48 -14.23
CA ASN A 155 -3.92 9.24 -12.82
C ASN A 155 -5.36 8.70 -12.66
N GLU A 156 -6.21 8.83 -13.69
CA GLU A 156 -7.54 8.24 -13.67
C GLU A 156 -7.51 6.71 -13.50
N ILE A 157 -6.50 6.03 -14.04
CA ILE A 157 -6.39 4.56 -13.99
C ILE A 157 -6.17 4.09 -12.54
N PRO A 158 -5.10 4.53 -11.83
CA PRO A 158 -4.90 4.13 -10.44
C PRO A 158 -6.04 4.61 -9.53
N ALA A 159 -6.67 5.76 -9.83
CA ALA A 159 -7.84 6.23 -9.08
C ALA A 159 -9.06 5.32 -9.20
N ILE A 160 -9.40 4.88 -10.42
CA ILE A 160 -10.53 3.97 -10.63
C ILE A 160 -10.28 2.62 -9.96
N ILE A 161 -9.08 2.05 -10.13
CA ILE A 161 -8.73 0.76 -9.51
C ILE A 161 -8.88 0.84 -7.99
N ASN A 162 -8.31 1.88 -7.37
CA ASN A 162 -8.35 2.06 -5.93
C ASN A 162 -9.78 2.32 -5.41
N LEU A 163 -10.59 3.09 -6.16
CA LEU A 163 -11.98 3.36 -5.80
C LEU A 163 -12.82 2.08 -5.87
N ILE A 164 -12.69 1.27 -6.93
CA ILE A 164 -13.41 0.00 -7.07
C ILE A 164 -13.07 -0.94 -5.91
N SER A 165 -11.79 -1.16 -5.62
CA SER A 165 -11.36 -2.03 -4.52
C SER A 165 -11.94 -1.62 -3.17
N ARG A 166 -12.10 -0.31 -2.93
CA ARG A 166 -12.66 0.21 -1.67
C ARG A 166 -14.16 0.11 -1.58
N VAL A 167 -14.87 0.33 -2.68
CA VAL A 167 -16.32 0.13 -2.72
C VAL A 167 -16.65 -1.32 -2.39
N PHE A 168 -15.89 -2.28 -2.94
CA PHE A 168 -16.03 -3.70 -2.57
C PHE A 168 -15.84 -3.93 -1.06
N LEU A 169 -14.78 -3.39 -0.47
CA LEU A 169 -14.51 -3.49 0.98
C LEU A 169 -15.64 -2.90 1.84
N VAL A 170 -16.15 -1.72 1.50
CA VAL A 170 -17.24 -1.08 2.25
C VAL A 170 -18.54 -1.87 2.11
N LEU A 171 -18.85 -2.41 0.92
CA LEU A 171 -20.02 -3.24 0.72
C LEU A 171 -19.96 -4.52 1.55
N GLU A 172 -18.81 -5.19 1.58
CA GLU A 172 -18.58 -6.37 2.41
C GLU A 172 -18.82 -6.06 3.89
N TYR A 173 -18.27 -4.95 4.39
CA TYR A 173 -18.47 -4.49 5.76
C TYR A 173 -19.95 -4.23 6.09
N VAL A 174 -20.68 -3.53 5.22
CA VAL A 174 -22.10 -3.23 5.42
C VAL A 174 -22.96 -4.49 5.40
N LEU A 175 -22.63 -5.45 4.53
CA LEU A 175 -23.33 -6.74 4.46
C LEU A 175 -23.14 -7.54 5.76
N GLN A 176 -21.92 -7.60 6.30
CA GLN A 176 -21.62 -8.30 7.55
C GLN A 176 -22.37 -7.72 8.76
N HIS A 177 -22.56 -6.39 8.81
CA HIS A 177 -23.31 -5.74 9.90
C HIS A 177 -24.83 -5.86 9.78
N ARG A 178 -25.38 -6.10 8.57
CA ARG A 178 -26.82 -6.34 8.41
C ARG A 178 -27.24 -7.76 8.79
N THR A 179 -26.29 -8.68 8.94
CA THR A 179 -26.52 -10.10 9.25
C THR A 179 -26.35 -10.45 10.73
N LEU A 180 -25.99 -9.49 11.58
CA LEU A 180 -25.92 -9.60 13.04
C LEU A 180 -27.13 -8.88 13.67
#